data_AF-A0A963HPQ5-F1
#
_entry.id   AF-A0A963HPQ5-F1
#
_cell.length_a   1.000
_cell.length_b   1.000
_cell.length_c   1.000
_cell.angle_alpha   90.00
_cell.angle_beta   90.00
_cell.angle_gamma   90.00
#
_symmetry.space_group_name_H-M   'P 1'
#
loop_
_entity.id
_entity.type
_entity.pdbx_description
1 polymer ?
#
loop_
_entity_poly.entity_id
_entity_poly.type
_entity_poly.pdbx_seq_one_letter_code
_entity_poly.pdbx_strand_id
1 'polypeptide(L)'
;METTAPFVIAYLATGIALIGYDFAAPSTHKKDYVSKGKLGSALITWFLWPAAAFMDSYYATKKGKAGINLALGVILIFISIFFMASLFFHFVGSASALVYLVCFVIAVLFSPFLAALALPSHDKL
;
A
#
# COMPACT_ATOMS: atom_id res chain seq x y z
N MET A 1 -0.63 -10.67 -21.22
CA MET A 1 -1.53 -9.71 -20.53
C MET A 1 -2.02 -10.21 -19.17
N GLU A 2 -2.01 -11.52 -18.91
CA GLU A 2 -2.72 -12.13 -17.76
C GLU A 2 -2.23 -11.69 -16.37
N THR A 3 -0.94 -11.36 -16.20
CA THR A 3 -0.39 -10.95 -14.89
C THR A 3 -0.12 -9.45 -14.75
N THR A 4 -0.10 -8.71 -15.86
CA THR A 4 0.32 -7.31 -15.89
C THR A 4 -0.69 -6.40 -15.20
N ALA A 5 -1.98 -6.61 -15.45
CA ALA A 5 -3.02 -5.80 -14.84
C ALA A 5 -3.20 -6.06 -13.33
N PRO A 6 -3.25 -7.31 -12.84
CA PRO A 6 -3.24 -7.58 -11.40
C PRO A 6 -2.03 -6.95 -10.70
N PHE A 7 -0.85 -6.98 -11.34
CA PHE A 7 0.35 -6.37 -10.81
C PHE A 7 0.23 -4.84 -10.69
N VAL A 8 -0.22 -4.16 -11.75
CA VAL A 8 -0.39 -2.69 -11.74
C VAL A 8 -1.42 -2.28 -10.68
N ILE A 9 -2.54 -3.01 -10.57
CA ILE A 9 -3.56 -2.74 -9.56
C ILE A 9 -3.00 -2.93 -8.16
N ALA A 10 -2.30 -4.03 -7.91
CA ALA A 10 -1.65 -4.29 -6.62
C ALA A 10 -0.65 -3.19 -6.26
N TYR A 11 0.17 -2.77 -7.22
CA TYR A 11 1.15 -1.71 -7.05
C TYR A 11 0.49 -0.39 -6.61
N LEU A 12 -0.51 0.06 -7.37
CA LEU A 12 -1.16 1.34 -7.12
C LEU A 12 -1.98 1.31 -5.82
N ALA A 13 -2.73 0.24 -5.58
CA ALA A 13 -3.54 0.11 -4.37
C ALA A 13 -2.70 -0.06 -3.10
N THR A 14 -1.54 -0.73 -3.17
CA THR A 14 -0.58 -0.81 -2.06
C THR A 14 -0.04 0.58 -1.69
N GLY A 15 0.34 1.38 -2.69
CA GLY A 15 0.80 2.74 -2.43
C GLY A 15 -0.29 3.63 -1.79
N ILE A 16 -1.57 3.48 -2.21
CA ILE A 16 -2.70 4.15 -1.55
C ILE A 16 -2.85 3.66 -0.10
N ALA A 17 -2.70 2.36 0.14
CA ALA A 17 -2.78 1.77 1.47
C ALA A 17 -1.74 2.38 2.43
N LEU A 18 -0.51 2.56 1.94
CA LEU A 18 0.59 3.14 2.71
C LEU A 18 0.39 4.63 2.99
N ILE A 19 -0.12 5.38 2.02
CA ILE A 19 -0.52 6.78 2.26
C ILE A 19 -1.64 6.82 3.30
N GLY A 20 -2.67 5.98 3.15
CA GLY A 20 -3.77 5.88 4.11
C GLY A 20 -3.28 5.56 5.53
N TYR A 21 -2.32 4.65 5.65
CA TYR A 21 -1.64 4.33 6.91
C TYR A 21 -0.93 5.55 7.49
N ASP A 22 -0.17 6.30 6.68
CA ASP A 22 0.52 7.52 7.12
C ASP A 22 -0.46 8.63 7.54
N PHE A 23 -1.65 8.72 6.91
CA PHE A 23 -2.72 9.63 7.31
C PHE A 23 -3.40 9.23 8.63
N ALA A 24 -3.50 7.92 8.89
CA ALA A 24 -4.05 7.36 10.11
C ALA A 24 -3.08 7.42 11.31
N ALA A 25 -1.82 7.80 11.08
CA ALA A 25 -0.83 7.97 12.14
C ALA A 25 -1.29 9.00 13.21
N PRO A 26 -1.00 8.77 14.50
CA PRO A 26 -1.11 9.79 15.54
C PRO A 26 -0.28 11.04 15.19
N SER A 27 -0.66 12.21 15.69
CA SER A 27 0.02 13.49 15.37
C SER A 27 1.53 13.48 15.64
N THR A 28 1.98 12.71 16.62
CA THR A 28 3.40 12.52 16.98
C THR A 28 4.19 11.68 15.97
N HIS A 29 3.52 10.84 15.18
CA HIS A 29 4.11 9.94 14.19
C HIS A 29 3.74 10.31 12.74
N LYS A 30 2.91 11.34 12.55
CA LYS A 30 2.53 11.81 11.20
C LYS A 30 3.76 12.25 10.43
N LYS A 31 3.92 11.70 9.23
CA LYS A 31 4.96 12.11 8.31
C LYS A 31 4.77 13.57 7.90
N ASP A 32 5.90 14.22 7.62
CA ASP A 32 5.98 15.64 7.26
C ASP A 32 5.06 16.03 6.10
N TYR A 33 4.89 15.14 5.12
CA TYR A 33 4.03 15.44 3.97
C TYR A 33 2.54 15.41 4.33
N VAL A 34 2.15 14.62 5.34
CA VAL A 34 0.78 14.56 5.87
C VAL A 34 0.52 15.77 6.76
N SER A 35 1.42 16.04 7.70
CA SER A 35 1.27 17.15 8.66
C SER A 35 1.30 18.52 8.00
N LYS A 36 2.11 18.68 6.94
CA LYS A 36 2.27 19.94 6.20
C LYS A 36 1.39 20.02 4.94
N GLY A 37 0.51 19.04 4.71
CA GLY A 37 -0.40 19.03 3.55
C GLY A 37 0.29 19.03 2.18
N LYS A 38 1.49 18.45 2.07
CA LYS A 38 2.28 18.44 0.85
C LYS A 38 1.80 17.33 -0.10
N LEU A 39 0.73 17.62 -0.85
CA LEU A 39 0.14 16.69 -1.82
C LEU A 39 1.14 16.19 -2.86
N GLY A 40 2.07 17.03 -3.32
CA GLY A 40 3.11 16.60 -4.26
C GLY A 40 4.00 15.51 -3.68
N SER A 41 4.40 15.62 -2.41
CA SER A 41 5.16 14.57 -1.73
C SER A 41 4.34 13.31 -1.51
N ALA A 42 3.04 13.43 -1.22
CA ALA A 42 2.14 12.27 -1.15
C ALA A 42 2.07 11.53 -2.49
N LEU A 43 1.94 12.23 -3.62
CA LEU A 43 1.95 11.62 -4.95
C LEU A 43 3.29 10.93 -5.27
N ILE A 44 4.41 11.54 -4.88
CA ILE A 44 5.73 10.92 -5.03
C ILE A 44 5.80 9.64 -4.19
N THR A 45 5.36 9.68 -2.93
CA THR A 45 5.28 8.50 -2.06
C THR A 45 4.34 7.45 -2.63
N TRP A 46 3.26 7.83 -3.31
CA TRP A 46 2.36 6.89 -3.97
C TRP A 46 3.09 6.10 -5.06
N PHE A 47 3.79 6.78 -5.96
CA PHE A 47 4.46 6.12 -7.10
C PHE A 47 5.80 5.50 -6.74
N LEU A 48 6.46 5.94 -5.68
CA LEU A 48 7.75 5.43 -5.21
C LEU A 48 7.61 4.72 -3.86
N TRP A 49 6.43 4.17 -3.57
CA TRP A 49 6.15 3.49 -2.31
C TRP A 49 7.14 2.37 -1.97
N PRO A 50 7.71 1.59 -2.93
CA PRO A 50 8.69 0.56 -2.57
C PRO A 50 9.94 1.17 -1.94
N ALA A 51 10.41 2.29 -2.48
CA ALA A 51 11.56 3.00 -1.94
C ALA A 51 11.23 3.63 -0.59
N ALA A 52 10.04 4.24 -0.44
CA ALA A 52 9.59 4.80 0.82
C ALA A 52 9.48 3.72 1.92
N ALA A 53 8.82 2.60 1.62
CA ALA A 53 8.66 1.48 2.53
C ALA A 53 10.01 0.86 2.93
N PHE A 54 10.95 0.74 1.99
CA PHE A 54 12.30 0.27 2.27
C PHE A 54 13.03 1.21 3.23
N MET A 55 13.01 2.52 2.96
CA MET A 55 13.65 3.52 3.80
C MET A 55 13.04 3.53 5.21
N ASP A 56 11.72 3.52 5.32
CA ASP A 56 11.02 3.48 6.61
C ASP A 56 11.39 2.21 7.39
N SER A 57 11.40 1.05 6.73
CA SER A 57 11.78 -0.23 7.33
C SER A 57 13.23 -0.23 7.80
N TYR A 58 14.15 0.31 6.98
CA TYR A 58 15.57 0.42 7.32
C TYR A 58 15.79 1.32 8.55
N TYR A 59 15.20 2.51 8.56
CA TYR A 59 15.35 3.45 9.67
C TYR A 59 14.69 2.95 10.96
N ALA A 60 13.52 2.32 10.88
CA ALA A 60 12.89 1.69 12.04
C ALA A 60 13.76 0.55 12.60
N THR A 61 14.29 -0.32 11.74
CA THR A 61 15.18 -1.41 12.16
C THR A 61 16.46 -0.88 12.81
N LYS A 62 17.08 0.15 12.23
CA LYS A 62 18.28 0.81 12.78
C LYS A 62 18.04 1.42 14.16
N LYS A 63 16.79 1.83 14.46
CA LYS A 63 16.36 2.34 15.76
C LYS A 63 15.93 1.25 16.75
N GLY A 64 16.09 -0.03 16.41
CA GLY A 64 15.67 -1.16 17.24
C GLY A 64 14.15 -1.35 17.30
N LYS A 65 13.43 -0.79 16.33
CA LYS A 65 11.97 -0.85 16.24
C LYS A 65 11.51 -1.90 15.23
N ALA A 66 10.21 -2.05 15.05
CA ALA A 66 9.60 -3.12 14.24
C ALA A 66 9.72 -2.91 12.71
N GLY A 67 10.89 -2.50 12.22
CA GLY A 67 11.11 -2.20 10.80
C GLY A 67 11.05 -3.43 9.89
N ILE A 68 11.50 -4.60 10.35
CA ILE A 68 11.32 -5.87 9.61
C ILE A 68 9.83 -6.20 9.46
N ASN A 69 9.05 -6.02 10.53
CA ASN A 69 7.61 -6.25 10.50
C ASN A 69 6.90 -5.28 9.54
N LEU A 70 7.38 -4.04 9.42
CA LEU A 70 6.90 -3.09 8.42
C LEU A 70 7.12 -3.64 7.01
N ALA A 71 8.36 -4.03 6.67
CA ALA A 71 8.69 -4.57 5.35
C ALA A 71 7.84 -5.80 5.00
N LEU A 72 7.71 -6.75 5.93
CA LEU A 72 6.87 -7.93 5.76
C LEU A 72 5.40 -7.58 5.59
N GLY A 73 4.89 -6.61 6.36
CA GLY A 73 3.53 -6.11 6.23
C GLY A 73 3.25 -5.49 4.86
N VAL A 74 4.17 -4.68 4.33
CA VAL A 74 4.04 -4.11 2.98
C VAL A 74 4.03 -5.20 1.90
N ILE A 75 4.92 -6.18 2.00
CA ILE A 75 4.95 -7.33 1.08
C ILE A 75 3.63 -8.10 1.15
N LEU A 76 3.10 -8.33 2.35
CA LEU A 76 1.84 -9.02 2.55
C LEU A 76 0.67 -8.28 1.89
N ILE A 77 0.57 -6.95 2.06
CA ILE A 77 -0.46 -6.13 1.41
C ILE A 77 -0.38 -6.29 -0.11
N PHE A 78 0.82 -6.16 -0.68
CA PHE A 78 1.03 -6.27 -2.11
C PHE A 78 0.58 -7.64 -2.63
N ILE A 79 1.00 -8.72 -1.97
CA ILE A 79 0.63 -10.10 -2.35
C ILE A 79 -0.88 -10.32 -2.21
N SER A 80 -1.50 -9.84 -1.13
CA SER A 80 -2.95 -9.98 -0.92
C SER A 80 -3.76 -9.27 -2.00
N ILE A 81 -3.39 -8.04 -2.35
CA ILE A 81 -4.09 -7.31 -3.42
C ILE A 81 -3.82 -7.95 -4.78
N PHE A 82 -2.60 -8.39 -5.05
CA PHE A 82 -2.26 -9.09 -6.29
C PHE A 82 -3.08 -10.37 -6.46
N PHE A 83 -3.20 -11.16 -5.39
CA PHE A 83 -4.00 -12.38 -5.38
C PHE A 83 -5.49 -12.07 -5.58
N MET A 84 -6.03 -11.07 -4.88
CA MET A 84 -7.41 -10.64 -5.04
C MET A 84 -7.71 -10.17 -6.47
N ALA A 85 -6.84 -9.35 -7.06
CA ALA A 85 -7.00 -8.88 -8.43
C ALA A 85 -6.90 -10.05 -9.43
N SER A 86 -5.95 -10.97 -9.23
CA SER A 86 -5.79 -12.15 -10.07
C SER A 86 -7.03 -13.05 -10.05
N LEU A 87 -7.59 -13.31 -8.86
CA LEU A 87 -8.86 -14.03 -8.71
C LEU A 87 -10.01 -13.33 -9.42
N PHE A 88 -10.11 -12.00 -9.27
CA PHE A 88 -11.15 -11.22 -9.93
C PHE A 88 -11.11 -11.38 -11.46
N PHE A 89 -9.94 -11.23 -12.09
CA PHE A 89 -9.83 -11.43 -13.54
C PHE A 89 -10.04 -12.88 -13.96
N HIS A 90 -9.66 -13.85 -13.13
CA HIS A 90 -9.94 -15.26 -13.38
C HIS A 90 -11.45 -15.54 -13.46
N PHE A 91 -12.25 -14.98 -12.55
CA PHE A 91 -13.71 -15.18 -12.55
C PHE A 91 -14.45 -14.35 -13.60
N VAL A 92 -14.00 -13.12 -13.87
CA VAL A 92 -14.69 -12.24 -14.83
C VAL A 92 -14.42 -12.66 -16.28
N GLY A 93 -13.27 -13.29 -16.56
CA GLY A 93 -12.96 -13.87 -17.87
C GLY A 93 -12.92 -12.87 -19.04
N SER A 94 -12.99 -11.56 -18.76
CA SER A 94 -12.98 -10.50 -19.77
C SER A 94 -12.04 -9.35 -19.40
N ALA A 95 -11.31 -8.86 -20.39
CA ALA A 95 -10.37 -7.75 -20.27
C ALA A 95 -10.99 -6.50 -20.91
N SER A 96 -11.85 -5.80 -20.16
CA SER A 96 -12.40 -4.51 -20.59
C SER A 96 -11.99 -3.38 -19.63
N ALA A 97 -11.94 -2.14 -20.13
CA ALA A 97 -11.62 -0.95 -19.34
C ALA A 97 -12.50 -0.84 -18.08
N LEU A 98 -13.79 -1.20 -18.19
CA LEU A 98 -14.73 -1.19 -17.08
C LEU A 98 -14.38 -2.24 -16.02
N VAL A 99 -13.99 -3.45 -16.43
CA VAL A 99 -13.56 -4.51 -15.50
C VAL A 99 -12.27 -4.10 -14.76
N TYR A 100 -11.32 -3.47 -15.46
CA TYR A 100 -10.12 -2.90 -14.82
C TYR A 100 -10.48 -1.86 -13.76
N LEU A 101 -11.38 -0.93 -14.09
CA LEU A 101 -11.83 0.10 -13.16
C LEU A 101 -12.53 -0.49 -11.93
N VAL A 102 -13.45 -1.44 -12.14
CA VAL A 102 -14.16 -2.11 -11.05
C VAL A 102 -13.17 -2.84 -10.13
N CYS A 103 -12.24 -3.61 -10.69
CA CYS A 103 -11.21 -4.30 -9.91
C CYS A 103 -10.36 -3.31 -9.09
N PHE A 104 -9.97 -2.19 -9.71
CA PHE A 104 -9.18 -1.17 -9.06
C PHE A 104 -9.93 -0.51 -7.90
N VAL A 105 -11.20 -0.14 -8.10
CA VAL A 105 -12.04 0.44 -7.03
C VAL A 105 -12.17 -0.54 -5.86
N ILE A 106 -12.43 -1.82 -6.13
CA ILE A 106 -12.49 -2.86 -5.09
C ILE A 106 -11.15 -2.92 -4.34
N ALA A 107 -10.02 -3.00 -5.07
CA ALA A 107 -8.70 -3.04 -4.46
C ALA A 107 -8.41 -1.83 -3.56
N VAL A 108 -8.78 -0.63 -3.99
CA VAL A 108 -8.62 0.60 -3.21
C VAL A 108 -9.50 0.61 -1.96
N LEU A 109 -10.73 0.10 -2.03
CA LEU A 109 -11.62 0.04 -0.87
C LEU A 109 -11.14 -0.98 0.18
N PHE A 110 -10.55 -2.09 -0.26
CA PHE A 110 -10.01 -3.12 0.64
C PHE A 110 -8.62 -2.78 1.20
N SER A 111 -7.84 -1.95 0.51
CA SER A 111 -6.44 -1.71 0.88
C SER A 111 -6.23 -1.12 2.29
N PRO A 112 -7.07 -0.22 2.84
CA PRO A 112 -6.91 0.27 4.21
C PRO A 112 -7.11 -0.82 5.26
N PHE A 113 -8.03 -1.76 5.03
CA PHE A 113 -8.25 -2.90 5.92
C PHE A 113 -7.03 -3.82 5.93
N LEU A 114 -6.47 -4.09 4.75
CA LEU A 114 -5.24 -4.87 4.62
C LEU A 114 -4.07 -4.18 5.33
N ALA A 115 -3.94 -2.85 5.19
CA ALA A 115 -2.93 -2.08 5.88
C ALA A 115 -3.09 -2.14 7.41
N ALA A 116 -4.31 -2.01 7.93
CA ALA A 116 -4.59 -2.11 9.36
C ALA A 116 -4.25 -3.49 9.95
N LEU A 117 -4.40 -4.55 9.15
CA LEU A 117 -4.09 -5.92 9.57
C LEU A 117 -2.61 -6.28 9.43
N ALA A 118 -1.96 -5.81 8.37
CA ALA A 118 -0.62 -6.23 8.00
C ALA A 118 0.49 -5.35 8.59
N LEU A 119 0.23 -4.05 8.79
CA LEU A 119 1.24 -3.11 9.24
C LEU A 119 1.31 -3.06 10.77
N PRO A 120 2.51 -2.88 11.36
CA PRO A 120 2.65 -2.69 12.80
C PRO A 120 1.95 -1.39 13.24
N SER A 121 1.59 -1.29 14.52
CA SER A 121 1.11 -0.02 15.08
C SER A 121 2.21 1.05 15.03
N HIS A 122 1.84 2.31 14.82
CA HIS A 122 2.78 3.44 14.74
C HIS A 122 3.71 3.56 15.97
N ASP A 123 3.23 3.19 17.15
CA ASP A 123 4.02 3.21 18.39
C ASP A 123 5.19 2.22 18.38
N LYS A 124 5.14 1.21 17.50
CA LYS A 124 6.19 0.19 17.33
C LYS A 124 7.21 0.58 16.23
N LEU A 125 7.05 1.74 15.57
CA LEU A 125 7.87 2.26 14.47
C LEU A 125 8.64 3.52 14.82
#